data_AF-A0A8T6RZA3-F1
#
_entry.id   AF-A0A8T6RZA3-F1
#
_cell.length_a   1.000
_cell.length_b   1.000
_cell.length_c   1.000
_cell.angle_alpha   90.00
_cell.angle_beta   90.00
_cell.angle_gamma   90.00
#
_symmetry.space_group_name_H-M   'P 1'
#
loop_
_entity.id
_entity.type
_entity.pdbx_description
1 polymer ?
#
loop_
_entity_poly.entity_id
_entity_poly.type
_entity_poly.pdbx_seq_one_letter_code
_entity_poly.pdbx_strand_id
1 'polypeptide(L)'
;MLKWMVLCVVFGDIFPAILLVFTLLWPVQNSVFTRYRWPLVLLIVVPKVVSNLVTISLGNYGKPADWDEWWAGDNFGYYPFLLALRHMVSDIGDWYFYLGISHTALLIVVASIVLVWSYIKSDVRSVKFGTQLILIGLAIYLILGASTGLVLPMLGYFPPELYSIGVLALNIVVAYGLLQGQVLLFEPTAETEARRDYSDMLQLGEFYLTSTEKGIETFTELVTHGYEGLYVGAVKPNLELTKFKRTPIVILTEAGKGLRQYGNLQYVPADELKTFKSSIFTFVGSASRGIIFLDNMDLILEKGWADPKEFVEMGNQMRGAEQIQSIWMFGTPLKTDDRIERLRNVMEYPVVKKAMILDKLNRILDSIDLSQQEVEEQLKRLGRVEPIFYYMVFRNGDLGFNEDITHFTDILELEPTNVIRLFVQQFQSQLSTEAYREILDDLQEYGISRFEFLLRSGDSYLIEETFHDKGRTYDVYLDLLDRGFTGMCITRTEPTKLRQRYLLPQDTDVYWLTQDRKEEYDIRPAPEY
;
A
#
# COMPACT_ATOMS: atom_id res chain seq x y z
N MET A 1 8.36 1.76 49.53
CA MET A 1 8.92 2.80 48.65
C MET A 1 10.02 2.23 47.74
N LEU A 2 11.06 1.58 48.31
CA LEU A 2 12.17 0.96 47.57
C LEU A 2 11.77 0.06 46.36
N LYS A 3 10.79 -0.83 46.53
CA LYS A 3 10.30 -1.71 45.45
C LYS A 3 9.76 -0.94 44.23
N TRP A 4 9.11 0.20 44.46
CA TRP A 4 8.55 1.04 43.39
C TRP A 4 9.63 1.86 42.67
N MET A 5 10.69 2.26 43.37
CA MET A 5 11.83 2.98 42.78
C MET A 5 12.70 2.08 41.90
N VAL A 6 12.95 0.84 42.32
CA VAL A 6 13.61 -0.17 41.48
C VAL A 6 12.83 -0.36 40.18
N LEU A 7 11.49 -0.40 40.26
CA LEU A 7 10.64 -0.52 39.07
C LEU A 7 10.79 0.68 38.13
N CYS A 8 10.75 1.92 38.64
CA CYS A 8 10.89 3.13 37.84
C CYS A 8 12.25 3.22 37.13
N VAL A 9 13.33 2.80 37.80
CA VAL A 9 14.67 2.86 37.19
C VAL A 9 14.89 1.72 36.20
N VAL A 10 14.43 0.51 36.51
CA VAL A 10 14.42 -0.58 35.53
C VAL A 10 13.65 -0.16 34.28
N PHE A 11 12.54 0.56 34.44
CA PHE A 11 11.77 1.08 33.31
C PHE A 11 12.52 2.17 32.54
N GLY A 12 13.12 3.14 33.23
CA GLY A 12 13.92 4.21 32.61
C GLY A 12 15.17 3.70 31.88
N ASP A 13 15.76 2.60 32.34
CA ASP A 13 16.98 2.01 31.76
C ASP A 13 16.67 1.00 30.63
N ILE A 14 15.47 0.40 30.63
CA ILE A 14 14.97 -0.45 29.53
C ILE A 14 14.35 0.40 28.42
N PHE A 15 13.85 1.61 28.72
CA PHE A 15 13.18 2.47 27.75
C PHE A 15 13.99 2.71 26.46
N PRO A 16 15.30 3.03 26.48
CA PRO A 16 16.09 3.21 25.26
C PRO A 16 16.13 1.95 24.37
N ALA A 17 16.14 0.77 24.99
CA ALA A 17 16.07 -0.49 24.29
C ALA A 17 14.68 -0.70 23.68
N ILE A 18 13.60 -0.46 24.44
CA ILE A 18 12.22 -0.50 23.92
C ILE A 18 12.04 0.49 22.77
N LEU A 19 12.53 1.72 22.92
CA LEU A 19 12.48 2.75 21.90
C LEU A 19 13.19 2.28 20.64
N LEU A 20 14.38 1.68 20.75
CA LEU A 20 15.10 1.15 19.60
C LEU A 20 14.38 -0.03 18.94
N VAL A 21 13.88 -1.00 19.71
CA VAL A 21 13.06 -2.09 19.16
C VAL A 21 11.89 -1.52 18.40
N PHE A 22 11.22 -0.55 19.00
CA PHE A 22 10.09 0.12 18.40
C PHE A 22 10.47 0.85 17.12
N THR A 23 11.54 1.65 17.09
CA THR A 23 11.97 2.38 15.89
C THR A 23 12.42 1.45 14.77
N LEU A 24 12.93 0.26 15.10
CA LEU A 24 13.24 -0.79 14.13
C LEU A 24 11.98 -1.51 13.61
N LEU A 25 10.89 -1.49 14.37
CA LEU A 25 9.58 -2.07 14.03
C LEU A 25 8.62 -1.05 13.37
N TRP A 26 8.86 0.25 13.53
CA TRP A 26 7.99 1.37 13.12
C TRP A 26 8.39 2.00 11.78
N PRO A 27 7.43 2.34 10.89
CA PRO A 27 6.50 1.46 10.20
C PRO A 27 7.12 0.85 8.92
N VAL A 28 7.04 -0.49 8.84
CA VAL A 28 6.65 -1.40 7.73
C VAL A 28 7.17 -1.24 6.29
N GLN A 29 7.62 -0.09 5.77
CA GLN A 29 7.97 0.02 4.33
C GLN A 29 9.43 -0.28 3.94
N ASN A 30 10.37 -0.45 4.89
CA ASN A 30 11.77 -0.80 4.56
C ASN A 30 12.01 -2.32 4.60
N SER A 31 11.87 -2.97 3.44
CA SER A 31 12.17 -4.40 3.20
C SER A 31 13.62 -4.79 3.50
N VAL A 32 14.56 -3.84 3.55
CA VAL A 32 15.98 -4.12 3.78
C VAL A 32 16.25 -4.54 5.22
N PHE A 33 15.51 -4.00 6.20
CA PHE A 33 15.71 -4.32 7.61
C PHE A 33 14.89 -5.52 8.09
N THR A 34 13.82 -5.92 7.39
CA THR A 34 12.93 -7.01 7.83
C THR A 34 13.68 -8.32 8.10
N ARG A 35 14.67 -8.66 7.26
CA ARG A 35 15.48 -9.88 7.42
C ARG A 35 16.43 -9.85 8.63
N TYR A 36 16.85 -8.67 9.10
CA TYR A 36 17.85 -8.53 10.18
C TYR A 36 17.29 -7.94 11.49
N ARG A 37 15.99 -7.61 11.55
CA ARG A 37 15.33 -6.99 12.72
C ARG A 37 15.57 -7.76 14.01
N TRP A 38 15.25 -9.04 14.04
CA TRP A 38 15.35 -9.85 15.26
C TRP A 38 16.78 -10.09 15.72
N PRO A 39 17.75 -10.43 14.84
CA PRO A 39 19.15 -10.48 15.22
C PRO A 39 19.66 -9.16 15.80
N LEU A 40 19.29 -8.01 15.22
CA LEU A 40 19.72 -6.70 15.70
C LEU A 40 19.07 -6.35 17.06
N VAL A 41 17.77 -6.62 17.20
CA VAL A 41 17.05 -6.47 18.48
C VAL A 41 17.66 -7.35 19.56
N LEU A 42 17.96 -8.62 19.25
CA LEU A 42 18.60 -9.53 20.21
C LEU A 42 20.00 -9.07 20.58
N LEU A 43 20.83 -8.70 19.60
CA LEU A 43 22.20 -8.23 19.83
C LEU A 43 22.25 -6.98 20.71
N ILE A 44 21.21 -6.14 20.63
CA ILE A 44 21.23 -4.83 21.28
C ILE A 44 20.45 -4.82 22.61
N VAL A 45 19.32 -5.52 22.69
CA VAL A 45 18.45 -5.54 23.88
C VAL A 45 18.91 -6.56 24.91
N VAL A 46 19.34 -7.75 24.48
CA VAL A 46 19.73 -8.84 25.39
C VAL A 46 20.87 -8.41 26.31
N PRO A 47 21.96 -7.75 25.84
CA PRO A 47 23.01 -7.28 26.74
C PRO A 47 22.51 -6.32 27.82
N LYS A 48 21.52 -5.46 27.50
CA LYS A 48 20.94 -4.53 28.47
C LYS A 48 20.07 -5.23 29.51
N VAL A 49 19.25 -6.19 29.09
CA VAL A 49 18.43 -7.01 29.99
C VAL A 49 19.32 -7.86 30.91
N VAL A 50 20.36 -8.50 30.36
CA VAL A 50 21.34 -9.27 31.12
C VAL A 50 22.07 -8.36 32.12
N SER A 51 22.53 -7.19 31.68
CA SER A 51 23.15 -6.18 32.56
C SER A 51 22.24 -5.83 33.75
N ASN A 52 20.95 -5.61 33.49
CA ASN A 52 20.00 -5.27 34.55
C ASN A 52 19.73 -6.44 35.49
N LEU A 53 19.60 -7.66 34.97
CA LEU A 53 19.44 -8.87 35.78
C LEU A 53 20.68 -9.14 36.65
N VAL A 54 21.88 -8.93 36.12
CA VAL A 54 23.14 -9.08 36.86
C VAL A 54 23.22 -8.05 37.98
N THR A 55 22.93 -6.78 37.69
CA THR A 55 22.86 -5.70 38.70
C THR A 55 21.84 -6.02 39.79
N ILE A 56 20.66 -6.54 39.44
CA ILE A 56 19.62 -6.91 40.40
C ILE A 56 20.01 -8.16 41.20
N SER A 57 20.71 -9.12 40.61
CA SER A 57 21.01 -10.39 41.27
C SER A 57 22.25 -10.33 42.15
N LEU A 58 23.23 -9.53 41.76
CA LEU A 58 24.50 -9.36 42.48
C LEU A 58 24.54 -8.14 43.39
N GLY A 59 23.51 -7.27 43.33
CA GLY A 59 23.37 -6.16 44.25
C GLY A 59 23.36 -6.67 45.69
N ASN A 60 24.36 -6.27 46.48
CA ASN A 60 24.47 -6.69 47.87
C ASN A 60 23.47 -5.88 48.74
N TYR A 61 22.18 -6.22 48.65
CA TYR A 61 21.11 -5.55 49.40
C TYR A 61 21.13 -5.84 50.91
N GLY A 62 22.01 -6.74 51.36
CA GLY A 62 22.06 -7.24 52.74
C GLY A 62 22.85 -6.35 53.71
N LYS A 63 23.66 -5.40 53.23
CA LYS A 63 24.26 -4.39 54.09
C LYS A 63 23.32 -3.18 54.11
N PRO A 64 22.77 -2.78 55.27
CA PRO A 64 22.27 -1.43 55.39
C PRO A 64 23.51 -0.54 55.26
N ALA A 65 23.75 -0.01 54.06
CA ALA A 65 24.18 1.37 53.99
C ALA A 65 23.19 2.17 54.86
N ASP A 66 23.57 3.27 55.50
CA ASP A 66 22.58 4.11 56.17
C ASP A 66 21.59 4.67 55.12
N TRP A 67 20.62 3.84 54.72
CA TRP A 67 19.56 4.16 53.79
C TRP A 67 18.81 5.35 54.37
N ASP A 68 18.58 5.35 55.67
CA ASP A 68 17.98 6.46 56.37
C ASP A 68 18.82 7.75 56.24
N GLU A 69 20.16 7.71 56.26
CA GLU A 69 21.00 8.92 56.11
C GLU A 69 21.07 9.41 54.65
N TRP A 70 21.07 8.48 53.69
CA TRP A 70 21.04 8.81 52.26
C TRP A 70 19.68 9.36 51.80
N TRP A 71 18.58 8.87 52.40
CA TRP A 71 17.21 9.22 52.04
C TRP A 71 16.55 10.25 52.97
N ALA A 72 17.14 10.57 54.14
CA ALA A 72 16.66 11.65 55.02
C ALA A 72 17.09 13.05 54.54
N GLY A 73 18.02 13.15 53.60
CA GLY A 73 18.21 14.38 52.83
C GLY A 73 17.18 14.48 51.72
N ASP A 74 16.83 15.70 51.27
CA ASP A 74 15.93 16.00 50.14
C ASP A 74 16.40 15.44 48.77
N ASN A 75 17.25 14.41 48.77
CA ASN A 75 17.90 13.76 47.63
C ASN A 75 17.05 12.62 47.06
N PHE A 76 15.77 12.88 46.78
CA PHE A 76 15.01 12.04 45.86
C PHE A 76 15.58 12.28 44.43
N GLY A 77 15.92 11.22 43.67
CA GLY A 77 16.55 11.42 42.35
C GLY A 77 17.08 10.18 41.63
N TYR A 78 17.06 10.22 40.29
CA TYR A 78 17.72 9.25 39.40
C TYR A 78 19.24 9.19 39.64
N TYR A 79 19.88 10.32 39.93
CA TYR A 79 21.32 10.40 40.16
C TYR A 79 21.78 9.81 41.51
N PRO A 80 21.14 10.11 42.66
CA PRO A 80 21.35 9.36 43.90
C PRO A 80 21.17 7.85 43.67
N PHE A 81 20.13 7.42 42.97
CA PHE A 81 19.99 6.00 42.64
C PHE A 81 21.17 5.44 41.82
N LEU A 82 21.63 6.16 40.79
CA LEU A 82 22.80 5.75 40.01
C LEU A 82 24.08 5.66 40.85
N LEU A 83 24.29 6.59 41.79
CA LEU A 83 25.41 6.54 42.73
C LEU A 83 25.29 5.38 43.73
N ALA A 84 24.08 5.10 44.22
CA ALA A 84 23.81 3.94 45.06
C ALA A 84 24.08 2.64 44.29
N LEU A 85 23.71 2.60 43.01
CA LEU A 85 23.95 1.47 42.12
C LEU A 85 25.45 1.33 41.80
N ARG A 86 26.17 2.44 41.58
CA ARG A 86 27.63 2.47 41.49
C ARG A 86 28.29 1.90 42.75
N HIS A 87 27.78 2.25 43.93
CA HIS A 87 28.28 1.71 45.20
C HIS A 87 27.93 0.22 45.38
N MET A 88 26.73 -0.20 45.03
CA MET A 88 26.32 -1.62 45.05
C MET A 88 27.15 -2.48 44.10
N VAL A 89 27.59 -1.91 42.99
CA VAL A 89 28.36 -2.57 41.93
C VAL A 89 29.86 -2.25 42.06
N SER A 90 30.28 -1.56 43.12
CA SER A 90 31.68 -1.15 43.31
C SER A 90 32.67 -2.33 43.35
N ASP A 91 32.20 -3.51 43.77
CA ASP A 91 32.95 -4.77 43.72
C ASP A 91 33.25 -5.25 42.28
N ILE A 92 32.45 -4.85 41.29
CA ILE A 92 32.61 -5.17 39.86
C ILE A 92 33.44 -4.07 39.15
N GLY A 93 33.50 -2.87 39.72
CA GLY A 93 34.33 -1.74 39.30
C GLY A 93 33.58 -0.66 38.51
N ASP A 94 34.06 0.58 38.62
CA ASP A 94 33.47 1.79 37.99
C ASP A 94 33.29 1.66 36.46
N TRP A 95 34.11 0.86 35.79
CA TRP A 95 34.03 0.64 34.35
C TRP A 95 32.69 0.06 33.89
N TYR A 96 32.03 -0.79 34.70
CA TYR A 96 30.74 -1.39 34.37
C TYR A 96 29.63 -0.34 34.34
N PHE A 97 29.68 0.62 35.27
CA PHE A 97 28.77 1.76 35.31
C PHE A 97 28.89 2.63 34.06
N TYR A 98 30.12 2.99 33.68
CA TYR A 98 30.38 3.76 32.46
C TYR A 98 29.98 2.99 31.19
N LEU A 99 30.21 1.68 31.14
CA LEU A 99 29.76 0.83 30.03
C LEU A 99 28.24 0.87 29.88
N GLY A 100 27.49 0.82 30.99
CA GLY A 100 26.03 0.93 30.98
C GLY A 100 25.53 2.26 30.41
N ILE A 101 26.15 3.38 30.81
CA ILE A 101 25.84 4.72 30.29
C ILE A 101 26.19 4.83 28.80
N SER A 102 27.40 4.40 28.42
CA SER A 102 27.84 4.43 27.02
C SER A 102 26.95 3.58 26.13
N HIS A 103 26.52 2.41 26.60
CA HIS A 103 25.58 1.58 25.87
C HIS A 103 24.22 2.27 25.70
N THR A 104 23.64 2.83 26.77
CA THR A 104 22.38 3.59 26.69
C THR A 104 22.48 4.78 25.72
N ALA A 105 23.59 5.53 25.77
CA ALA A 105 23.83 6.63 24.84
C ALA A 105 23.89 6.14 23.38
N LEU A 106 24.58 5.02 23.12
CA LEU A 106 24.63 4.39 21.80
C LEU A 106 23.24 4.00 21.31
N LEU A 107 22.39 3.40 22.16
CA LEU A 107 21.01 3.05 21.81
C LEU A 107 20.21 4.26 21.36
N ILE A 108 20.30 5.36 22.11
CA ILE A 108 19.57 6.60 21.81
C ILE A 108 20.07 7.21 20.50
N VAL A 109 21.40 7.23 20.29
CA VAL A 109 21.99 7.74 19.03
C VAL A 109 21.52 6.91 17.84
N VAL A 110 21.60 5.58 17.92
CA VAL A 110 21.15 4.70 16.84
C VAL A 110 19.66 4.87 16.58
N ALA A 111 18.82 4.88 17.63
CA ALA A 111 17.38 5.09 17.49
C ALA A 111 17.06 6.45 16.85
N SER A 112 17.80 7.51 17.23
CA SER A 112 17.66 8.85 16.65
C SER A 112 18.00 8.84 15.16
N ILE A 113 19.10 8.20 14.76
CA ILE A 113 19.51 8.09 13.35
C ILE A 113 18.44 7.36 12.54
N VAL A 114 17.92 6.23 13.06
CA VAL A 114 16.86 5.47 12.39
C VAL A 114 15.58 6.30 12.25
N LEU A 115 15.17 7.02 13.29
CA LEU A 115 14.00 7.91 13.25
C LEU A 115 14.18 9.06 12.25
N VAL A 116 15.32 9.74 12.26
CA VAL A 116 15.61 10.83 11.30
C VAL A 116 15.65 10.30 9.87
N TRP A 117 16.28 9.16 9.64
CA TRP A 117 16.29 8.51 8.34
C TRP A 117 14.88 8.13 7.87
N SER A 118 14.06 7.57 8.76
CA SER A 118 12.66 7.24 8.49
C SER A 118 11.84 8.49 8.16
N TYR A 119 12.04 9.59 8.90
CA TYR A 119 11.39 10.87 8.65
C TYR A 119 11.73 11.44 7.26
N ILE A 120 13.01 11.40 6.87
CA ILE A 120 13.48 11.92 5.58
C ILE A 120 12.96 11.06 4.42
N LYS A 121 12.96 9.74 4.57
CA LYS A 121 12.61 8.80 3.49
C LYS A 121 11.09 8.58 3.34
N SER A 122 10.31 8.73 4.41
CA SER A 122 8.86 8.54 4.34
C SER A 122 8.24 9.63 3.47
N ASP A 123 7.36 9.29 2.53
CA ASP A 123 6.53 10.28 1.83
C ASP A 123 5.23 10.55 2.59
N VAL A 124 4.86 9.64 3.49
CA VAL A 124 3.58 9.66 4.19
C VAL A 124 3.55 10.73 5.28
N ARG A 125 2.57 11.63 5.22
CA ARG A 125 2.42 12.76 6.15
C ARG A 125 2.14 12.31 7.58
N SER A 126 1.24 11.35 7.80
CA SER A 126 0.91 10.81 9.13
C SER A 126 2.12 10.14 9.79
N VAL A 127 2.91 9.36 9.05
CA VAL A 127 4.18 8.78 9.51
C VAL A 127 5.21 9.86 9.85
N LYS A 128 5.37 10.88 9.00
CA LYS A 128 6.26 12.02 9.30
C LYS A 128 5.85 12.73 10.59
N PHE A 129 4.56 12.98 10.77
CA PHE A 129 4.03 13.64 11.96
C PHE A 129 4.26 12.80 13.22
N GLY A 130 3.94 11.51 13.19
CA GLY A 130 4.22 10.59 14.31
C GLY A 130 5.72 10.51 14.63
N THR A 131 6.56 10.40 13.62
CA THR A 131 8.03 10.38 13.77
C THR A 131 8.57 11.69 14.33
N GLN A 132 8.04 12.83 13.88
CA GLN A 132 8.40 14.16 14.40
C GLN A 132 8.02 14.30 15.87
N LEU A 133 6.85 13.82 16.28
CA LEU A 133 6.45 13.81 17.68
C LEU A 133 7.42 12.95 18.51
N ILE A 134 7.75 11.74 18.07
CA ILE A 134 8.72 10.88 18.76
C ILE A 134 10.08 11.58 18.89
N LEU A 135 10.56 12.25 17.82
CA LEU A 135 11.80 13.03 17.84
C LEU A 135 11.74 14.23 18.80
N ILE A 136 10.60 14.93 18.86
CA ILE A 136 10.39 16.03 19.84
C ILE A 136 10.43 15.47 21.26
N GLY A 137 9.75 14.34 21.52
CA GLY A 137 9.79 13.67 22.81
C GLY A 137 11.23 13.32 23.19
N LEU A 138 11.99 12.75 22.24
CA LEU A 138 13.39 12.39 22.43
C LEU A 138 14.29 13.60 22.69
N ALA A 139 14.05 14.71 21.98
CA ALA A 139 14.75 15.98 22.21
C ALA A 139 14.47 16.53 23.60
N ILE A 140 13.20 16.51 24.05
CA ILE A 140 12.80 16.90 25.42
C ILE A 140 13.53 16.04 26.45
N TYR A 141 13.60 14.72 26.24
CA TYR A 141 14.31 13.81 27.12
C TYR A 141 15.82 14.11 27.17
N LEU A 142 16.46 14.35 26.02
CA LEU A 142 17.90 14.64 25.98
C LEU A 142 18.23 16.00 26.61
N ILE A 143 17.43 17.03 26.30
CA ILE A 143 17.67 18.41 26.73
C ILE A 143 17.30 18.60 28.20
N LEU A 144 16.16 18.08 28.67
CA LEU A 144 15.73 18.25 30.06
C LEU A 144 16.12 17.06 30.92
N GLY A 145 15.89 15.84 30.44
CA GLY A 145 16.18 14.63 31.19
C GLY A 145 17.68 14.41 31.38
N ALA A 146 18.39 14.07 30.30
CA ALA A 146 19.81 13.71 30.38
C ALA A 146 20.68 14.85 30.94
N SER A 147 20.39 16.12 30.60
CA SER A 147 21.16 17.25 31.14
C SER A 147 21.01 17.39 32.65
N THR A 148 19.79 17.27 33.20
CA THR A 148 19.53 17.48 34.64
C THR A 148 19.79 16.23 35.48
N GLY A 149 19.58 15.04 34.93
CA GLY A 149 19.76 13.78 35.64
C GLY A 149 21.16 13.17 35.52
N LEU A 150 21.97 13.60 34.54
CA LEU A 150 23.31 13.04 34.30
C LEU A 150 24.39 14.13 34.24
N VAL A 151 24.25 15.11 33.33
CA VAL A 151 25.33 16.06 33.03
C VAL A 151 25.56 17.04 34.17
N LEU A 152 24.51 17.70 34.68
CA LEU A 152 24.62 18.67 35.77
C LEU A 152 25.15 18.03 37.06
N PRO A 153 24.67 16.84 37.47
CA PRO A 153 25.24 16.14 38.62
C PRO A 153 26.71 15.75 38.45
N MET A 154 27.14 15.36 37.24
CA MET A 154 28.57 15.12 36.94
C MET A 154 29.42 16.40 37.10
N LEU A 155 28.81 17.57 36.91
CA LEU A 155 29.45 18.88 37.12
C LEU A 155 29.31 19.40 38.57
N GLY A 156 28.70 18.62 39.47
CA GLY A 156 28.49 18.98 40.88
C GLY A 156 27.24 19.85 41.14
N TYR A 157 26.36 20.01 40.15
CA TYR A 157 25.11 20.75 40.29
C TYR A 157 23.93 19.79 40.43
N PHE A 158 23.09 20.02 41.44
CA PHE A 158 21.92 19.18 41.75
C PHE A 158 20.64 19.99 41.52
N PRO A 159 20.19 20.15 40.26
CA PRO A 159 18.92 20.82 39.99
C PRO A 159 17.75 20.00 40.58
N PRO A 160 16.58 20.65 40.81
CA PRO A 160 15.34 19.92 41.10
C PRO A 160 15.07 18.86 40.02
N GLU A 161 14.40 17.76 40.39
CA GLU A 161 14.23 16.54 39.59
C GLU A 161 13.41 16.71 38.28
N LEU A 162 13.91 17.53 37.36
CA LEU A 162 13.34 17.69 36.03
C LEU A 162 13.50 16.44 35.18
N TYR A 163 14.38 15.50 35.58
CA TYR A 163 14.56 14.20 34.94
C TYR A 163 13.25 13.42 34.84
N SER A 164 12.54 13.27 35.96
CA SER A 164 11.29 12.50 36.03
C SER A 164 10.20 13.13 35.17
N ILE A 165 10.15 14.47 35.15
CA ILE A 165 9.23 15.23 34.30
C ILE A 165 9.58 15.05 32.82
N GLY A 166 10.87 15.10 32.47
CA GLY A 166 11.35 14.89 31.10
C GLY A 166 11.05 13.49 30.58
N VAL A 167 11.24 12.45 31.39
CA VAL A 167 10.89 11.05 31.06
C VAL A 167 9.38 10.90 30.89
N LEU A 168 8.57 11.50 31.78
CA LEU A 168 7.12 11.45 31.66
C LEU A 168 6.63 12.15 30.39
N ALA A 169 7.14 13.36 30.10
CA ALA A 169 6.81 14.12 28.90
C ALA A 169 7.21 13.35 27.63
N LEU A 170 8.41 12.76 27.61
CA LEU A 170 8.85 11.84 26.54
C LEU A 170 7.86 10.70 26.36
N ASN A 171 7.50 9.98 27.42
CA ASN A 171 6.60 8.84 27.32
C ASN A 171 5.22 9.25 26.78
N ILE A 172 4.69 10.39 27.23
CA ILE A 172 3.41 10.92 26.73
C ILE A 172 3.52 11.28 25.25
N VAL A 173 4.56 12.00 24.85
CA VAL A 173 4.75 12.47 23.47
C VAL A 173 5.04 11.30 22.53
N VAL A 174 5.89 10.35 22.95
CA VAL A 174 6.18 9.12 22.20
C VAL A 174 4.89 8.32 22.07
N ALA A 175 4.21 7.98 23.17
CA ALA A 175 2.95 7.23 23.14
C ALA A 175 1.90 7.92 22.25
N TYR A 176 1.79 9.25 22.33
CA TYR A 176 0.92 10.01 21.43
C TYR A 176 1.34 9.89 19.96
N GLY A 177 2.63 10.01 19.65
CA GLY A 177 3.17 9.77 18.31
C GLY A 177 2.94 8.34 17.82
N LEU A 178 2.97 7.34 18.72
CA LEU A 178 2.67 5.94 18.40
C LEU A 178 1.19 5.74 18.11
N LEU A 179 0.32 6.30 18.95
CA LEU A 179 -1.12 6.21 18.74
C LEU A 179 -1.52 6.87 17.42
N GLN A 180 -0.89 7.98 17.05
CA GLN A 180 -1.13 8.68 15.79
C GLN A 180 -0.63 7.94 14.54
N GLY A 181 0.42 7.12 14.64
CA GLY A 181 0.88 6.32 13.49
C GLY A 181 0.22 4.95 13.34
N GLN A 182 -0.43 4.44 14.40
CA GLN A 182 -1.20 3.18 14.33
C GLN A 182 -2.58 3.35 13.70
N VAL A 183 -3.04 4.58 13.46
CA VAL A 183 -4.46 4.83 13.16
C VAL A 183 -4.93 4.22 11.84
N LEU A 184 -4.04 3.69 11.00
CA LEU A 184 -4.42 3.00 9.77
C LEU A 184 -4.27 1.48 9.82
N LEU A 185 -3.83 0.86 10.93
CA LEU A 185 -3.74 -0.60 10.99
C LEU A 185 -5.14 -1.22 11.16
N PHE A 186 -5.60 -1.93 10.14
CA PHE A 186 -6.85 -2.68 10.17
C PHE A 186 -6.59 -4.10 10.67
N GLU A 187 -7.09 -4.42 11.86
CA GLU A 187 -7.05 -5.78 12.39
C GLU A 187 -8.24 -6.58 11.85
N PRO A 188 -8.02 -7.69 11.12
CA PRO A 188 -9.12 -8.53 10.64
C PRO A 188 -9.86 -9.11 11.84
N THR A 189 -11.10 -8.69 12.01
CA THR A 189 -11.92 -9.08 13.16
C THR A 189 -13.31 -9.48 12.71
N ALA A 190 -13.69 -10.73 12.98
CA ALA A 190 -15.04 -11.21 12.76
C ALA A 190 -16.00 -10.58 13.79
N GLU A 191 -17.18 -10.17 13.34
CA GLU A 191 -18.21 -9.59 14.21
C GLU A 191 -18.91 -10.65 15.07
N THR A 192 -19.07 -11.87 14.52
CA THR A 192 -19.71 -13.02 15.18
C THR A 192 -18.80 -14.25 15.15
N GLU A 193 -18.79 -15.05 16.22
CA GLU A 193 -18.09 -16.34 16.25
C GLU A 193 -18.84 -17.47 15.53
N ALA A 194 -20.15 -17.29 15.31
CA ALA A 194 -21.00 -18.28 14.67
C ALA A 194 -20.70 -18.35 13.16
N ARG A 195 -19.97 -19.39 12.77
CA ARG A 195 -19.61 -19.66 11.37
C ARG A 195 -20.77 -20.36 10.66
N ARG A 196 -21.21 -19.80 9.54
CA ARG A 196 -21.98 -20.53 8.52
C ARG A 196 -21.27 -20.39 7.19
N ASP A 197 -21.18 -21.48 6.45
CA ASP A 197 -20.57 -21.44 5.13
C ASP A 197 -21.54 -20.79 4.15
N TYR A 198 -21.20 -19.58 3.72
CA TYR A 198 -21.88 -18.85 2.64
C TYR A 198 -21.21 -19.12 1.27
N SER A 199 -20.50 -20.26 1.14
CA SER A 199 -19.56 -20.54 0.04
C SER A 199 -20.19 -20.67 -1.34
N ASP A 200 -21.51 -20.75 -1.41
CA ASP A 200 -22.19 -21.12 -2.66
C ASP A 200 -22.38 -19.92 -3.61
N MET A 201 -22.23 -18.68 -3.15
CA MET A 201 -22.38 -17.48 -4.00
C MET A 201 -21.07 -16.77 -4.34
N LEU A 202 -20.14 -16.64 -3.39
CA LEU A 202 -18.91 -15.86 -3.58
C LEU A 202 -17.68 -16.70 -3.20
N GLN A 203 -16.68 -16.70 -4.07
CA GLN A 203 -15.44 -17.46 -3.95
C GLN A 203 -14.33 -16.55 -3.42
N LEU A 204 -13.50 -17.09 -2.51
CA LEU A 204 -12.32 -16.39 -2.00
C LEU A 204 -11.29 -16.21 -3.12
N GLY A 205 -10.62 -15.05 -3.14
CA GLY A 205 -9.64 -14.70 -4.17
C GLY A 205 -10.26 -14.10 -5.43
N GLU A 206 -11.59 -14.00 -5.50
CA GLU A 206 -12.29 -13.47 -6.66
C GLU A 206 -12.71 -12.01 -6.49
N PHE A 207 -12.90 -11.36 -7.64
CA PHE A 207 -13.29 -9.96 -7.76
C PHE A 207 -14.72 -9.85 -8.27
N TYR A 208 -15.50 -8.98 -7.63
CA TYR A 208 -16.91 -8.81 -7.92
C TYR A 208 -17.28 -7.34 -8.07
N LEU A 209 -18.24 -7.08 -8.94
CA LEU A 209 -18.89 -5.80 -9.16
C LEU A 209 -20.37 -5.90 -8.80
N THR A 210 -20.91 -4.87 -8.16
CA THR A 210 -22.31 -4.84 -7.74
C THR A 210 -22.81 -3.39 -7.59
N SER A 211 -24.13 -3.19 -7.55
CA SER A 211 -24.71 -1.94 -7.07
C SER A 211 -24.29 -1.67 -5.62
N THR A 212 -24.15 -0.40 -5.24
CA THR A 212 -23.82 -0.02 -3.85
C THR A 212 -24.79 -0.64 -2.84
N GLU A 213 -26.10 -0.61 -3.12
CA GLU A 213 -27.11 -1.13 -2.20
C GLU A 213 -26.95 -2.64 -1.98
N LYS A 214 -26.86 -3.42 -3.07
CA LYS A 214 -26.68 -4.88 -3.00
C LYS A 214 -25.32 -5.25 -2.40
N GLY A 215 -24.29 -4.45 -2.68
CA GLY A 215 -22.95 -4.62 -2.11
C GLY A 215 -22.94 -4.46 -0.59
N ILE A 216 -23.61 -3.43 -0.07
CA ILE A 216 -23.75 -3.22 1.38
C ILE A 216 -24.53 -4.36 2.04
N GLU A 217 -25.63 -4.81 1.42
CA GLU A 217 -26.42 -5.95 1.92
C GLU A 217 -25.55 -7.21 2.03
N THR A 218 -24.88 -7.56 0.94
CA THR A 218 -24.03 -8.77 0.84
C THR A 218 -22.82 -8.69 1.79
N PHE A 219 -22.17 -7.53 1.87
CA PHE A 219 -21.09 -7.29 2.81
C PHE A 219 -21.57 -7.47 4.25
N THR A 220 -22.73 -6.88 4.58
CA THR A 220 -23.31 -6.95 5.92
C THR A 220 -23.64 -8.40 6.28
N GLU A 221 -24.23 -9.13 5.35
CA GLU A 221 -24.54 -10.54 5.50
C GLU A 221 -23.28 -11.39 5.74
N LEU A 222 -22.23 -11.23 4.93
CA LEU A 222 -21.00 -12.02 5.11
C LEU A 222 -20.29 -11.71 6.44
N VAL A 223 -20.20 -10.43 6.82
CA VAL A 223 -19.58 -10.03 8.09
C VAL A 223 -20.36 -10.59 9.29
N THR A 224 -21.71 -10.56 9.24
CA THR A 224 -22.54 -11.16 10.30
C THR A 224 -22.40 -12.67 10.42
N HIS A 225 -22.01 -13.35 9.33
CA HIS A 225 -21.71 -14.79 9.29
C HIS A 225 -20.24 -15.14 9.60
N GLY A 226 -19.47 -14.18 10.12
CA GLY A 226 -18.13 -14.41 10.65
C GLY A 226 -16.99 -14.17 9.67
N TYR A 227 -17.24 -13.55 8.52
CA TYR A 227 -16.16 -13.03 7.67
C TYR A 227 -15.52 -11.82 8.32
N GLU A 228 -14.21 -11.66 8.10
CA GLU A 228 -13.44 -10.50 8.55
C GLU A 228 -13.65 -9.38 7.51
N GLY A 229 -14.42 -8.36 7.86
CA GLY A 229 -14.81 -7.31 6.92
C GLY A 229 -13.90 -6.08 6.95
N LEU A 230 -13.72 -5.45 5.79
CA LEU A 230 -13.20 -4.08 5.67
C LEU A 230 -14.07 -3.32 4.67
N TYR A 231 -14.74 -2.28 5.14
CA TYR A 231 -15.48 -1.36 4.28
C TYR A 231 -14.63 -0.14 3.97
N VAL A 232 -14.61 0.26 2.70
CA VAL A 232 -13.94 1.46 2.23
C VAL A 232 -14.90 2.21 1.33
N GLY A 233 -15.19 3.48 1.61
CA GLY A 233 -16.06 4.27 0.75
C GLY A 233 -15.64 5.72 0.61
N ALA A 234 -16.07 6.39 -0.46
CA ALA A 234 -15.88 7.83 -0.66
C ALA A 234 -17.06 8.68 -0.18
N VAL A 235 -18.15 8.03 0.23
CA VAL A 235 -19.40 8.66 0.68
C VAL A 235 -19.67 8.26 2.11
N LYS A 236 -20.50 9.04 2.83
CA LYS A 236 -20.94 8.69 4.17
C LYS A 236 -21.58 7.29 4.15
N PRO A 237 -21.17 6.38 5.05
CA PRO A 237 -21.63 5.00 5.01
C PRO A 237 -23.10 4.92 5.39
N ASN A 238 -23.78 3.89 4.88
CA ASN A 238 -25.15 3.58 5.26
C ASN A 238 -25.23 3.31 6.78
N LEU A 239 -26.36 3.67 7.41
CA LEU A 239 -26.69 3.41 8.81
C LEU A 239 -26.58 1.92 9.20
N GLU A 240 -26.66 1.02 8.22
CA GLU A 240 -26.50 -0.41 8.45
C GLU A 240 -25.07 -0.78 8.84
N LEU A 241 -24.09 -0.17 8.18
CA LEU A 241 -22.67 -0.40 8.45
C LEU A 241 -22.30 0.12 9.84
N THR A 242 -22.93 1.20 10.32
CA THR A 242 -22.67 1.75 11.66
C THR A 242 -23.14 0.85 12.80
N LYS A 243 -23.80 -0.28 12.50
CA LYS A 243 -24.16 -1.31 13.50
C LYS A 243 -22.96 -2.17 13.91
N PHE A 244 -21.95 -2.28 13.05
CA PHE A 244 -20.74 -3.03 13.35
C PHE A 244 -19.92 -2.33 14.44
N LYS A 245 -19.38 -3.10 15.37
CA LYS A 245 -18.56 -2.60 16.49
C LYS A 245 -17.08 -2.81 16.25
N ARG A 246 -16.71 -3.90 15.56
CA ARG A 246 -15.32 -4.31 15.36
C ARG A 246 -14.85 -4.11 13.92
N THR A 247 -15.75 -4.35 12.98
CA THR A 247 -15.45 -4.22 11.54
C THR A 247 -15.00 -2.79 11.21
N PRO A 248 -13.78 -2.59 10.65
CA PRO A 248 -13.29 -1.28 10.24
C PRO A 248 -14.09 -0.71 9.07
N ILE A 249 -14.49 0.55 9.21
CA ILE A 249 -15.22 1.31 8.20
C ILE A 249 -14.42 2.55 7.88
N VAL A 250 -13.88 2.62 6.67
CA VAL A 250 -12.99 3.69 6.25
C VAL A 250 -13.67 4.56 5.23
N ILE A 251 -13.72 5.86 5.50
CA ILE A 251 -14.29 6.87 4.62
C ILE A 251 -13.17 7.75 4.10
N LEU A 252 -12.95 7.69 2.80
CA LEU A 252 -11.99 8.53 2.12
C LEU A 252 -12.59 9.93 1.96
N THR A 253 -11.86 10.92 2.47
CA THR A 253 -12.27 12.33 2.46
C THR A 253 -11.34 13.17 1.61
N GLU A 254 -11.82 14.34 1.22
CA GLU A 254 -11.00 15.38 0.58
C GLU A 254 -9.65 15.61 1.28
N ALA A 255 -8.63 15.85 0.46
CA ALA A 255 -7.26 16.03 0.91
C ALA A 255 -7.11 17.11 1.99
N GLY A 256 -6.19 16.89 2.92
CA GLY A 256 -5.89 17.83 4.00
C GLY A 256 -6.89 17.86 5.17
N LYS A 257 -8.01 17.13 5.09
CA LYS A 257 -8.85 16.83 6.26
C LYS A 257 -8.14 15.77 7.10
N GLY A 258 -7.28 16.20 8.01
CA GLY A 258 -6.49 15.30 8.87
C GLY A 258 -7.33 14.17 9.48
N LEU A 259 -6.67 13.04 9.72
CA LEU A 259 -7.31 11.77 10.06
C LEU A 259 -8.21 11.88 11.31
N ARG A 260 -9.42 11.31 11.24
CA ARG A 260 -10.41 11.34 12.34
C ARG A 260 -10.97 9.96 12.60
N GLN A 261 -11.10 9.59 13.86
CA GLN A 261 -11.69 8.30 14.25
C GLN A 261 -12.86 8.51 15.20
N TYR A 262 -13.99 7.86 14.89
CA TYR A 262 -15.19 7.83 15.71
C TYR A 262 -15.65 6.38 15.87
N GLY A 263 -15.13 5.71 16.91
CA GLY A 263 -15.36 4.26 17.08
C GLY A 263 -14.62 3.46 16.01
N ASN A 264 -15.36 2.62 15.28
CA ASN A 264 -14.86 1.83 14.13
C ASN A 264 -14.89 2.60 12.80
N LEU A 265 -15.44 3.82 12.80
CA LEU A 265 -15.44 4.71 11.64
C LEU A 265 -14.16 5.52 11.62
N GLN A 266 -13.41 5.41 10.53
CA GLN A 266 -12.18 6.16 10.29
C GLN A 266 -12.34 7.02 9.04
N TYR A 267 -12.02 8.30 9.17
CA TYR A 267 -11.96 9.24 8.06
C TYR A 267 -10.51 9.42 7.67
N VAL A 268 -10.17 9.04 6.45
CA VAL A 268 -8.81 9.04 5.94
C VAL A 268 -8.73 10.03 4.78
N PRO A 269 -7.82 11.02 4.82
CA PRO A 269 -7.58 11.90 3.68
C PRO A 269 -7.17 11.09 2.44
N ALA A 270 -7.69 11.46 1.27
CA ALA A 270 -7.33 10.81 0.02
C ALA A 270 -5.86 11.02 -0.37
N ASP A 271 -5.19 12.08 0.10
CA ASP A 271 -3.74 12.26 -0.04
C ASP A 271 -2.91 11.27 0.80
N GLU A 272 -3.56 10.45 1.65
CA GLU A 272 -2.93 9.34 2.38
C GLU A 272 -3.23 7.96 1.77
N LEU A 273 -3.73 7.91 0.52
CA LEU A 273 -4.10 6.66 -0.15
C LEU A 273 -2.93 5.67 -0.24
N LYS A 274 -1.68 6.14 -0.40
CA LYS A 274 -0.47 5.29 -0.36
C LYS A 274 -0.33 4.50 0.95
N THR A 275 -0.62 5.11 2.09
CA THR A 275 -0.57 4.48 3.42
C THR A 275 -1.75 3.56 3.63
N PHE A 276 -2.91 4.04 3.20
CA PHE A 276 -4.16 3.31 3.26
C PHE A 276 -4.08 2.00 2.46
N LYS A 277 -3.50 2.05 1.26
CA LYS A 277 -3.17 0.89 0.42
C LYS A 277 -2.34 -0.15 1.16
N SER A 278 -1.24 0.24 1.81
CA SER A 278 -0.42 -0.67 2.61
C SER A 278 -1.22 -1.33 3.74
N SER A 279 -2.20 -0.61 4.29
CA SER A 279 -3.04 -1.08 5.39
C SER A 279 -4.09 -2.07 4.92
N ILE A 280 -4.71 -1.81 3.76
CA ILE A 280 -5.56 -2.80 3.08
C ILE A 280 -4.76 -4.08 2.84
N PHE A 281 -3.57 -4.02 2.24
CA PHE A 281 -2.79 -5.23 1.98
C PHE A 281 -2.33 -5.96 3.26
N THR A 282 -2.13 -5.23 4.36
CA THR A 282 -1.84 -5.84 5.67
C THR A 282 -3.06 -6.60 6.19
N PHE A 283 -4.26 -6.01 6.10
CA PHE A 283 -5.52 -6.66 6.43
C PHE A 283 -5.70 -7.93 5.60
N VAL A 284 -5.55 -7.78 4.29
CA VAL A 284 -5.70 -8.86 3.31
C VAL A 284 -4.76 -10.03 3.59
N GLY A 285 -3.51 -9.75 3.93
CA GLY A 285 -2.50 -10.79 4.23
C GLY A 285 -2.65 -11.43 5.61
N SER A 286 -3.44 -10.84 6.51
CA SER A 286 -3.68 -11.37 7.86
C SER A 286 -5.07 -11.99 8.04
N ALA A 287 -6.03 -11.64 7.18
CA ALA A 287 -7.37 -12.19 7.18
C ALA A 287 -7.36 -13.67 6.75
N SER A 288 -8.08 -14.49 7.51
CA SER A 288 -8.33 -15.90 7.19
C SER A 288 -9.48 -16.07 6.21
N ARG A 289 -10.53 -15.24 6.33
CA ARG A 289 -11.70 -15.18 5.42
C ARG A 289 -12.10 -13.71 5.29
N GLY A 290 -11.28 -12.97 4.56
CA GLY A 290 -11.49 -11.53 4.37
C GLY A 290 -12.63 -11.23 3.39
N ILE A 291 -13.37 -10.16 3.65
CA ILE A 291 -14.19 -9.48 2.64
C ILE A 291 -13.87 -8.00 2.64
N ILE A 292 -13.62 -7.46 1.45
CA ILE A 292 -13.35 -6.04 1.24
C ILE A 292 -14.41 -5.48 0.33
N PHE A 293 -15.10 -4.44 0.78
CA PHE A 293 -16.06 -3.71 -0.03
C PHE A 293 -15.55 -2.30 -0.30
N LEU A 294 -15.29 -2.02 -1.58
CA LEU A 294 -14.83 -0.75 -2.12
C LEU A 294 -16.03 -0.01 -2.73
N ASP A 295 -16.61 0.92 -1.99
CA ASP A 295 -17.85 1.59 -2.32
C ASP A 295 -17.63 2.98 -2.94
N ASN A 296 -18.06 3.16 -4.19
CA ASN A 296 -17.96 4.44 -4.90
C ASN A 296 -16.54 5.03 -4.92
N MET A 297 -15.50 4.19 -5.01
CA MET A 297 -14.10 4.64 -5.01
C MET A 297 -13.74 5.47 -6.24
N ASP A 298 -14.50 5.34 -7.33
CA ASP A 298 -14.33 6.12 -8.54
C ASP A 298 -14.64 7.61 -8.35
N LEU A 299 -15.52 7.96 -7.40
CA LEU A 299 -15.77 9.35 -7.00
C LEU A 299 -14.49 10.06 -6.53
N ILE A 300 -13.50 9.32 -6.02
CA ILE A 300 -12.23 9.90 -5.55
C ILE A 300 -11.43 10.45 -6.72
N LEU A 301 -11.43 9.72 -7.85
CA LEU A 301 -10.80 10.17 -9.10
C LEU A 301 -11.61 11.33 -9.71
N GLU A 302 -12.93 11.19 -9.73
CA GLU A 302 -13.83 12.23 -10.26
C GLU A 302 -13.81 13.53 -9.48
N LYS A 303 -13.37 13.51 -8.22
CA LYS A 303 -13.15 14.72 -7.42
C LYS A 303 -11.69 15.18 -7.41
N GLY A 304 -10.80 14.46 -8.08
CA GLY A 304 -9.36 14.75 -8.09
C GLY A 304 -8.73 14.70 -6.69
N TRP A 305 -9.25 13.83 -5.83
CA TRP A 305 -8.81 13.71 -4.44
C TRP A 305 -7.53 12.88 -4.29
N ALA A 306 -7.19 12.06 -5.29
CA ALA A 306 -5.98 11.25 -5.33
C ALA A 306 -5.43 11.13 -6.76
N ASP A 307 -4.15 10.82 -6.86
CA ASP A 307 -3.44 10.63 -8.13
C ASP A 307 -3.90 9.32 -8.80
N PRO A 308 -4.32 9.34 -10.08
CA PRO A 308 -4.65 8.15 -10.85
C PRO A 308 -3.60 7.04 -10.73
N LYS A 309 -2.31 7.38 -10.72
CA LYS A 309 -1.22 6.41 -10.63
C LYS A 309 -1.32 5.52 -9.38
N GLU A 310 -1.78 6.06 -8.25
CA GLU A 310 -1.88 5.30 -7.00
C GLU A 310 -2.91 4.16 -7.11
N PHE A 311 -4.02 4.39 -7.82
CA PHE A 311 -5.04 3.38 -8.09
C PHE A 311 -4.55 2.31 -9.05
N VAL A 312 -3.77 2.69 -10.06
CA VAL A 312 -3.17 1.69 -10.95
C VAL A 312 -2.17 0.83 -10.19
N GLU A 313 -1.28 1.43 -9.41
CA GLU A 313 -0.34 0.66 -8.60
C GLU A 313 -1.06 -0.23 -7.58
N MET A 314 -2.22 0.20 -7.07
CA MET A 314 -3.08 -0.62 -6.21
C MET A 314 -3.64 -1.82 -6.98
N GLY A 315 -4.16 -1.61 -8.20
CA GLY A 315 -4.60 -2.70 -9.10
C GLY A 315 -3.48 -3.69 -9.42
N ASN A 316 -2.29 -3.22 -9.78
CA ASN A 316 -1.14 -4.08 -10.08
C ASN A 316 -0.70 -4.92 -8.87
N GLN A 317 -0.72 -4.35 -7.66
CA GLN A 317 -0.43 -5.11 -6.45
C GLN A 317 -1.53 -6.13 -6.12
N MET A 318 -2.80 -5.81 -6.38
CA MET A 318 -3.91 -6.75 -6.24
C MET A 318 -3.84 -7.91 -7.24
N ARG A 319 -3.33 -7.68 -8.45
CA ARG A 319 -3.10 -8.74 -9.43
C ARG A 319 -2.04 -9.75 -8.94
N GLY A 320 -0.98 -9.28 -8.29
CA GLY A 320 0.00 -10.16 -7.65
C GLY A 320 -0.54 -10.90 -6.42
N ALA A 321 -1.73 -10.53 -5.96
CA ALA A 321 -2.40 -11.06 -4.79
C ALA A 321 -3.41 -12.18 -5.10
N GLU A 322 -3.38 -12.80 -6.29
CA GLU A 322 -4.27 -13.92 -6.63
C GLU A 322 -4.20 -15.13 -5.66
N GLN A 323 -3.17 -15.22 -4.81
CA GLN A 323 -3.08 -16.23 -3.74
C GLN A 323 -3.86 -15.88 -2.46
N ILE A 324 -4.55 -14.75 -2.44
CA ILE A 324 -5.11 -14.17 -1.22
C ILE A 324 -6.52 -14.68 -0.96
N GLN A 325 -6.76 -15.12 0.28
CA GLN A 325 -8.04 -15.64 0.76
C GLN A 325 -9.02 -14.51 1.15
N SER A 326 -9.29 -13.59 0.25
CA SER A 326 -10.24 -12.49 0.48
C SER A 326 -11.18 -12.30 -0.72
N ILE A 327 -12.45 -12.00 -0.45
CA ILE A 327 -13.44 -11.59 -1.45
C ILE A 327 -13.31 -10.09 -1.67
N TRP A 328 -13.20 -9.65 -2.92
CA TRP A 328 -13.17 -8.24 -3.26
C TRP A 328 -14.45 -7.83 -3.97
N MET A 329 -15.14 -6.85 -3.44
CA MET A 329 -16.38 -6.33 -4.01
C MET A 329 -16.23 -4.84 -4.29
N PHE A 330 -16.68 -4.41 -5.46
CA PHE A 330 -16.72 -3.00 -5.85
C PHE A 330 -18.17 -2.55 -6.03
N GLY A 331 -18.55 -1.53 -5.26
CA GLY A 331 -19.85 -0.88 -5.34
C GLY A 331 -19.81 0.27 -6.32
N THR A 332 -20.66 0.24 -7.33
CA THR A 332 -20.87 1.34 -8.28
C THR A 332 -22.23 1.99 -8.05
N PRO A 333 -22.36 3.32 -8.24
CA PRO A 333 -23.65 3.99 -8.14
C PRO A 333 -24.53 3.73 -9.39
N LEU A 334 -23.98 3.10 -10.42
CA LEU A 334 -24.72 2.70 -11.61
C LEU A 334 -25.83 1.71 -11.23
N LYS A 335 -27.01 1.88 -11.84
CA LYS A 335 -28.08 0.88 -11.86
C LYS A 335 -27.64 -0.31 -12.70
N THR A 336 -26.71 -1.09 -12.15
CA THR A 336 -26.63 -2.49 -12.51
C THR A 336 -27.97 -3.12 -12.12
N ASP A 337 -28.48 -4.06 -12.92
CA ASP A 337 -29.43 -5.03 -12.37
C ASP A 337 -28.82 -5.53 -11.04
N ASP A 338 -29.58 -5.77 -9.98
CA ASP A 338 -29.09 -6.14 -8.62
C ASP A 338 -28.27 -7.46 -8.53
N ARG A 339 -27.66 -7.86 -9.65
CA ARG A 339 -26.73 -8.95 -9.86
C ARG A 339 -25.33 -8.56 -9.38
N ILE A 340 -24.65 -9.54 -8.84
CA ILE A 340 -23.24 -9.48 -8.52
C ILE A 340 -22.51 -10.11 -9.70
N GLU A 341 -21.75 -9.31 -10.44
CA GLU A 341 -20.99 -9.76 -11.59
C GLU A 341 -19.57 -10.13 -11.16
N ARG A 342 -19.13 -11.33 -11.51
CA ARG A 342 -17.75 -11.76 -11.30
C ARG A 342 -16.88 -11.15 -12.39
N LEU A 343 -15.84 -10.43 -11.99
CA LEU A 343 -14.83 -9.88 -12.89
C LEU A 343 -13.71 -10.88 -13.09
N ARG A 344 -13.04 -10.80 -14.24
CA ARG A 344 -11.89 -11.68 -14.54
C ARG A 344 -10.67 -11.30 -13.73
N ASN A 345 -10.50 -10.00 -13.44
CA ASN A 345 -9.39 -9.47 -12.66
C ASN A 345 -9.70 -8.05 -12.15
N VAL A 346 -8.86 -7.56 -11.24
CA VAL A 346 -8.98 -6.22 -10.64
C VAL A 346 -8.86 -5.06 -11.64
N MET A 347 -8.20 -5.25 -12.79
CA MET A 347 -8.06 -4.19 -13.81
C MET A 347 -9.38 -3.89 -14.51
N GLU A 348 -10.36 -4.78 -14.38
CA GLU A 348 -11.72 -4.54 -14.86
C GLU A 348 -12.51 -3.60 -13.95
N TYR A 349 -12.01 -3.26 -12.76
CA TYR A 349 -12.71 -2.32 -11.89
C TYR A 349 -12.83 -0.93 -12.52
N PRO A 350 -14.01 -0.30 -12.46
CA PRO A 350 -14.25 1.03 -13.01
C PRO A 350 -13.21 2.08 -12.60
N VAL A 351 -12.86 2.11 -11.31
CA VAL A 351 -11.86 3.04 -10.77
C VAL A 351 -10.48 2.79 -11.37
N VAL A 352 -10.09 1.53 -11.58
CA VAL A 352 -8.78 1.18 -12.13
C VAL A 352 -8.73 1.51 -13.61
N LYS A 353 -9.78 1.20 -14.38
CA LYS A 353 -9.90 1.60 -15.79
C LYS A 353 -9.80 3.12 -15.97
N LYS A 354 -10.57 3.88 -15.18
CA LYS A 354 -10.52 5.36 -15.15
C LYS A 354 -9.11 5.86 -14.84
N ALA A 355 -8.49 5.32 -13.79
CA ALA A 355 -7.15 5.69 -13.37
C ALA A 355 -6.10 5.42 -14.46
N MET A 356 -6.15 4.25 -15.11
CA MET A 356 -5.25 3.90 -16.20
C MET A 356 -5.36 4.87 -17.37
N ILE A 357 -6.59 5.23 -17.75
CA ILE A 357 -6.82 6.20 -18.82
C ILE A 357 -6.18 7.54 -18.42
N LEU A 358 -6.53 8.10 -17.26
CA LEU A 358 -6.00 9.41 -16.84
C LEU A 358 -4.47 9.43 -16.71
N ASP A 359 -3.86 8.44 -16.05
CA ASP A 359 -2.40 8.34 -15.92
C ASP A 359 -1.73 8.35 -17.30
N LYS A 360 -2.25 7.58 -18.26
CA LYS A 360 -1.64 7.53 -19.60
C LYS A 360 -1.90 8.78 -20.42
N LEU A 361 -3.10 9.34 -20.38
CA LEU A 361 -3.39 10.56 -21.12
C LEU A 361 -2.55 11.73 -20.60
N ASN A 362 -2.37 11.86 -19.28
CA ASN A 362 -1.53 12.90 -18.68
C ASN A 362 -0.06 12.75 -19.09
N ARG A 363 0.52 11.55 -19.03
CA ARG A 363 1.89 11.31 -19.53
C ARG A 363 2.06 11.67 -21.01
N ILE A 364 1.07 11.36 -21.84
CA ILE A 364 1.08 11.73 -23.25
C ILE A 364 1.08 13.26 -23.37
N LEU A 365 0.24 13.96 -22.62
CA LEU A 365 0.18 15.42 -22.60
C LEU A 365 1.49 16.06 -22.12
N ASP A 366 2.16 15.49 -21.11
CA ASP A 366 3.46 15.96 -20.63
C ASP A 366 4.54 15.91 -21.72
N SER A 367 4.38 15.03 -22.71
CA SER A 367 5.31 14.87 -23.84
C SER A 367 4.99 15.74 -25.05
N ILE A 368 3.91 16.53 -25.00
CA ILE A 368 3.40 17.33 -26.11
C ILE A 368 3.46 18.82 -25.77
N ASP A 369 3.96 19.64 -26.70
CA ASP A 369 3.97 21.10 -26.59
C ASP A 369 2.66 21.69 -27.16
N LEU A 370 1.56 21.56 -26.42
CA LEU A 370 0.28 22.17 -26.75
C LEU A 370 -0.26 22.97 -25.56
N SER A 371 -0.96 24.06 -25.87
CA SER A 371 -1.69 24.80 -24.84
C SER A 371 -2.91 24.01 -24.35
N GLN A 372 -3.30 24.24 -23.09
CA GLN A 372 -4.49 23.61 -22.49
C GLN A 372 -5.75 23.81 -23.37
N GLN A 373 -5.92 24.99 -23.96
CA GLN A 373 -7.06 25.32 -24.82
C GLN A 373 -7.10 24.48 -26.10
N GLU A 374 -5.93 24.21 -26.71
CA GLU A 374 -5.83 23.36 -27.90
C GLU A 374 -6.17 21.92 -27.56
N VAL A 375 -5.69 21.41 -26.42
CA VAL A 375 -6.02 20.06 -25.94
C VAL A 375 -7.52 19.92 -25.71
N GLU A 376 -8.16 20.90 -25.05
CA GLU A 376 -9.61 20.91 -24.83
C GLU A 376 -10.41 20.90 -26.15
N GLU A 377 -9.92 21.59 -27.19
CA GLU A 377 -10.56 21.54 -28.50
C GLU A 377 -10.44 20.15 -29.17
N GLN A 378 -9.27 19.51 -29.07
CA GLN A 378 -9.09 18.15 -29.59
C GLN A 378 -9.93 17.13 -28.81
N LEU A 379 -10.04 17.26 -27.49
CA LEU A 379 -10.90 16.42 -26.65
C LEU A 379 -12.37 16.53 -27.07
N LYS A 380 -12.86 17.74 -27.39
CA LYS A 380 -14.22 17.94 -27.92
C LYS A 380 -14.44 17.25 -29.28
N ARG A 381 -13.40 17.18 -30.12
CA ARG A 381 -13.47 16.46 -31.40
C ARG A 381 -13.50 14.96 -31.18
N LEU A 382 -12.63 14.46 -30.30
CA LEU A 382 -12.59 13.06 -29.88
C LEU A 382 -13.90 12.61 -29.22
N GLY A 383 -14.55 13.49 -28.45
CA GLY A 383 -15.86 13.22 -27.83
C GLY A 383 -16.94 12.81 -28.84
N ARG A 384 -16.84 13.26 -30.10
CA ARG A 384 -17.76 12.87 -31.18
C ARG A 384 -17.59 11.41 -31.61
N VAL A 385 -16.41 10.84 -31.37
CA VAL A 385 -16.07 9.46 -31.70
C VAL A 385 -16.27 8.56 -30.49
N GLU A 386 -15.80 9.01 -29.32
CA GLU A 386 -15.81 8.26 -28.07
C GLU A 386 -16.28 9.21 -26.94
N PRO A 387 -17.51 9.03 -26.41
CA PRO A 387 -18.13 9.98 -25.48
C PRO A 387 -17.32 10.32 -24.23
N ILE A 388 -16.45 9.43 -23.76
CA ILE A 388 -15.65 9.66 -22.55
C ILE A 388 -14.86 10.98 -22.59
N PHE A 389 -14.39 11.39 -23.76
CA PHE A 389 -13.59 12.59 -23.93
C PHE A 389 -14.38 13.88 -23.69
N TYR A 390 -15.72 13.87 -23.80
CA TYR A 390 -16.54 15.03 -23.39
C TYR A 390 -16.52 15.28 -21.88
N TYR A 391 -16.23 14.25 -21.10
CA TYR A 391 -16.22 14.31 -19.65
C TYR A 391 -14.81 14.52 -19.09
N MET A 392 -13.80 14.73 -19.93
CA MET A 392 -12.45 15.03 -19.49
C MET A 392 -12.27 16.54 -19.33
N VAL A 393 -11.74 16.97 -18.17
CA VAL A 393 -11.55 18.37 -17.80
C VAL A 393 -10.18 18.55 -17.14
N PHE A 394 -9.56 19.71 -17.37
CA PHE A 394 -8.30 20.03 -16.69
C PHE A 394 -8.55 20.48 -15.24
N ARG A 395 -7.73 19.97 -14.31
CA ARG A 395 -7.71 20.32 -12.90
C ARG A 395 -6.28 20.39 -12.42
N ASN A 396 -5.87 21.56 -11.92
CA ASN A 396 -4.51 21.81 -11.44
C ASN A 396 -3.40 21.51 -12.46
N GLY A 397 -3.69 21.59 -13.76
CA GLY A 397 -2.74 21.32 -14.85
C GLY A 397 -2.90 19.93 -15.48
N ASP A 398 -3.54 18.99 -14.78
CA ASP A 398 -3.71 17.62 -15.24
C ASP A 398 -5.12 17.36 -15.74
N LEU A 399 -5.28 16.38 -16.63
CA LEU A 399 -6.57 15.86 -17.06
C LEU A 399 -7.21 15.02 -15.96
N GLY A 400 -8.49 15.26 -15.71
CA GLY A 400 -9.34 14.48 -14.81
C GLY A 400 -10.72 14.26 -15.42
N PHE A 401 -11.56 13.48 -14.74
CA PHE A 401 -12.96 13.31 -15.14
C PHE A 401 -13.88 14.31 -14.44
N ASN A 402 -14.91 14.76 -15.15
CA ASN A 402 -16.06 15.43 -14.56
C ASN A 402 -16.87 14.43 -13.69
N GLU A 403 -17.50 14.93 -12.63
CA GLU A 403 -18.35 14.16 -11.70
C GLU A 403 -19.54 13.49 -12.39
N ASP A 404 -19.90 13.94 -13.59
CA ASP A 404 -20.99 13.38 -14.38
C ASP A 404 -20.64 12.09 -15.11
N ILE A 405 -19.35 11.74 -15.27
CA ILE A 405 -18.92 10.63 -16.16
C ILE A 405 -19.66 9.32 -15.85
N THR A 406 -19.87 9.03 -14.57
CA THR A 406 -20.46 7.79 -14.08
C THR A 406 -21.95 7.68 -14.36
N HIS A 407 -22.60 8.75 -14.79
CA HIS A 407 -24.00 8.73 -15.22
C HIS A 407 -24.17 8.55 -16.73
N PHE A 408 -23.12 8.79 -17.52
CA PHE A 408 -23.24 8.90 -18.97
C PHE A 408 -22.41 7.90 -19.76
N THR A 409 -21.38 7.31 -19.14
CA THR A 409 -20.55 6.30 -19.79
C THR A 409 -20.71 4.98 -19.05
N ASP A 410 -21.04 3.91 -19.78
CA ASP A 410 -20.92 2.57 -19.22
C ASP A 410 -19.43 2.24 -19.07
N ILE A 411 -18.91 2.46 -17.88
CA ILE A 411 -17.50 2.26 -17.57
C ILE A 411 -17.14 0.76 -17.61
N LEU A 412 -18.13 -0.14 -17.54
CA LEU A 412 -17.89 -1.58 -17.64
C LEU A 412 -17.53 -1.96 -19.07
N GLU A 413 -18.23 -1.39 -20.03
CA GLU A 413 -17.96 -1.57 -21.47
C GLU A 413 -16.74 -0.76 -21.95
N LEU A 414 -16.24 0.16 -21.12
CA LEU A 414 -15.08 0.97 -21.47
C LEU A 414 -13.82 0.10 -21.61
N GLU A 415 -13.20 0.17 -22.79
CA GLU A 415 -11.91 -0.44 -23.09
C GLU A 415 -10.79 0.60 -23.00
N PRO A 416 -9.97 0.62 -21.92
CA PRO A 416 -8.89 1.59 -21.78
C PRO A 416 -7.94 1.64 -22.98
N THR A 417 -7.63 0.47 -23.57
CA THR A 417 -6.77 0.36 -24.76
C THR A 417 -7.33 1.18 -25.93
N ASN A 418 -8.63 1.10 -26.19
CA ASN A 418 -9.26 1.83 -27.29
C ASN A 418 -9.23 3.35 -27.06
N VAL A 419 -9.54 3.80 -25.84
CA VAL A 419 -9.52 5.22 -25.47
C VAL A 419 -8.11 5.79 -25.62
N ILE A 420 -7.10 5.13 -25.03
CA ILE A 420 -5.71 5.59 -25.11
C ILE A 420 -5.24 5.60 -26.57
N ARG A 421 -5.64 4.61 -27.38
CA ARG A 421 -5.31 4.55 -28.80
C ARG A 421 -5.87 5.72 -29.60
N LEU A 422 -7.15 6.03 -29.41
CA LEU A 422 -7.79 7.18 -30.07
C LEU A 422 -7.08 8.48 -29.68
N PHE A 423 -6.72 8.62 -28.41
CA PHE A 423 -5.98 9.78 -27.93
C PHE A 423 -4.59 9.90 -28.58
N VAL A 424 -3.78 8.85 -28.54
CA VAL A 424 -2.45 8.85 -29.17
C VAL A 424 -2.55 9.14 -30.67
N GLN A 425 -3.54 8.61 -31.38
CA GLN A 425 -3.74 8.91 -32.80
C GLN A 425 -4.07 10.37 -33.05
N GLN A 426 -4.88 10.98 -32.17
CA GLN A 426 -5.24 12.40 -32.27
C GLN A 426 -4.03 13.31 -32.07
N PHE A 427 -3.07 12.90 -31.24
CA PHE A 427 -1.88 13.66 -30.91
C PHE A 427 -0.58 13.14 -31.55
N GLN A 428 -0.69 12.22 -32.51
CA GLN A 428 0.45 11.51 -33.07
C GLN A 428 1.43 12.45 -33.78
N SER A 429 0.93 13.52 -34.43
CA SER A 429 1.78 14.46 -35.15
C SER A 429 2.56 15.41 -34.23
N GLN A 430 2.20 15.49 -32.96
CA GLN A 430 2.88 16.29 -31.95
C GLN A 430 3.87 15.46 -31.11
N LEU A 431 3.77 14.13 -31.15
CA LEU A 431 4.67 13.24 -30.43
C LEU A 431 6.00 13.06 -31.16
N SER A 432 7.11 13.11 -30.42
CA SER A 432 8.40 12.65 -30.93
C SER A 432 8.38 11.13 -31.13
N THR A 433 9.30 10.61 -31.95
CA THR A 433 9.40 9.16 -32.18
C THR A 433 9.80 8.44 -30.90
N GLU A 434 10.65 9.07 -30.09
CA GLU A 434 11.07 8.59 -28.78
C GLU A 434 9.90 8.53 -27.79
N ALA A 435 9.13 9.61 -27.65
CA ALA A 435 7.96 9.65 -26.77
C ALA A 435 6.91 8.61 -27.19
N TYR A 436 6.66 8.47 -28.49
CA TYR A 436 5.74 7.46 -29.00
C TYR A 436 6.18 6.03 -28.64
N ARG A 437 7.49 5.72 -28.72
CA ARG A 437 8.02 4.41 -28.30
C ARG A 437 7.89 4.21 -26.80
N GLU A 438 8.24 5.21 -26.01
CA GLU A 438 8.13 5.17 -24.55
C GLU A 438 6.69 4.88 -24.13
N ILE A 439 5.70 5.57 -24.73
CA ILE A 439 4.27 5.31 -24.49
C ILE A 439 3.89 3.85 -24.79
N LEU A 440 4.40 3.28 -25.88
CA LEU A 440 4.11 1.88 -26.24
C LEU A 440 4.73 0.88 -25.27
N ASP A 441 5.96 1.13 -24.82
CA ASP A 441 6.64 0.29 -23.84
C ASP A 441 5.93 0.38 -22.47
N ASP A 442 5.53 1.60 -22.09
CA ASP A 442 4.74 1.90 -20.89
C ASP A 442 3.40 1.17 -20.85
N LEU A 443 2.76 0.93 -22.00
CA LEU A 443 1.49 0.18 -22.06
C LEU A 443 1.71 -1.31 -21.75
N GLN A 444 2.88 -1.86 -22.06
CA GLN A 444 3.20 -3.26 -21.75
C GLN A 444 3.25 -3.53 -20.26
N GLU A 445 3.72 -2.57 -19.45
CA GLU A 445 3.75 -2.70 -17.99
C GLU A 445 2.37 -2.95 -17.37
N TYR A 446 1.31 -2.50 -18.05
CA TYR A 446 -0.08 -2.59 -17.61
C TYR A 446 -0.78 -3.79 -18.22
N GLY A 447 -0.02 -4.64 -18.92
CA GLY A 447 -0.54 -5.77 -19.63
C GLY A 447 -1.38 -5.37 -20.85
N ILE A 448 -1.10 -4.25 -21.52
CA ILE A 448 -1.66 -3.91 -22.83
C ILE A 448 -0.61 -4.21 -23.89
N SER A 449 -0.95 -4.99 -24.92
CA SER A 449 0.02 -5.32 -25.95
C SER A 449 0.29 -4.10 -26.82
N ARG A 450 1.56 -3.90 -27.20
CA ARG A 450 1.89 -2.99 -28.31
C ARG A 450 1.11 -3.34 -29.58
N PHE A 451 0.83 -4.63 -29.81
CA PHE A 451 0.12 -5.09 -31.01
C PHE A 451 -1.38 -4.91 -30.88
N GLU A 452 -1.98 -5.18 -29.72
CA GLU A 452 -3.39 -4.84 -29.44
C GLU A 452 -3.64 -3.33 -29.61
N PHE A 453 -2.65 -2.51 -29.24
CA PHE A 453 -2.69 -1.08 -29.45
C PHE A 453 -2.58 -0.68 -30.92
N LEU A 454 -1.65 -1.29 -31.67
CA LEU A 454 -1.40 -0.96 -33.08
C LEU A 454 -2.46 -1.52 -34.04
N LEU A 455 -3.03 -2.68 -33.72
CA LEU A 455 -3.97 -3.41 -34.57
C LEU A 455 -5.41 -3.12 -34.13
N ARG A 456 -6.26 -2.72 -35.07
CA ARG A 456 -7.69 -2.48 -34.87
C ARG A 456 -8.47 -3.73 -35.24
N SER A 457 -9.49 -4.03 -34.45
CA SER A 457 -10.44 -5.08 -34.79
C SER A 457 -11.16 -4.73 -36.10
N GLY A 458 -11.35 -5.72 -36.97
CA GLY A 458 -12.01 -5.55 -38.28
C GLY A 458 -11.09 -5.09 -39.41
N ASP A 459 -9.88 -4.61 -39.11
CA ASP A 459 -8.92 -4.19 -40.13
C ASP A 459 -8.00 -5.35 -40.57
N SER A 460 -7.49 -5.25 -41.80
CA SER A 460 -6.51 -6.18 -42.36
C SER A 460 -5.15 -5.53 -42.44
N TYR A 461 -4.12 -6.24 -41.97
CA TYR A 461 -2.75 -5.73 -41.89
C TYR A 461 -1.79 -6.57 -42.74
N LEU A 462 -0.93 -5.88 -43.49
CA LEU A 462 0.23 -6.49 -44.14
C LEU A 462 1.46 -6.23 -43.29
N ILE A 463 2.06 -7.29 -42.76
CA ILE A 463 3.33 -7.23 -42.02
C ILE A 463 4.43 -7.70 -42.96
N GLU A 464 5.26 -6.78 -43.44
CA GLU A 464 6.40 -7.13 -44.28
C GLU A 464 7.49 -7.80 -43.42
N GLU A 465 7.86 -9.03 -43.77
CA GLU A 465 8.96 -9.75 -43.14
C GLU A 465 10.22 -9.65 -44.02
N THR A 466 11.31 -9.15 -43.44
CA THR A 466 12.64 -9.21 -44.07
C THR A 466 13.30 -10.57 -43.79
N PHE A 467 14.42 -10.87 -44.45
CA PHE A 467 15.19 -12.08 -44.12
C PHE A 467 15.63 -12.12 -42.65
N HIS A 468 15.90 -10.95 -42.05
CA HIS A 468 16.33 -10.82 -40.66
C HIS A 468 15.18 -10.83 -39.66
N ASP A 469 13.95 -10.53 -40.09
CA ASP A 469 12.76 -10.44 -39.24
C ASP A 469 11.73 -11.55 -39.52
N LYS A 470 12.18 -12.68 -40.09
CA LYS A 470 11.30 -13.83 -40.34
C LYS A 470 10.71 -14.34 -39.03
N GLY A 471 9.39 -14.35 -38.93
CA GLY A 471 8.67 -14.77 -37.73
C GLY A 471 7.91 -13.64 -37.04
N ARG A 472 8.15 -12.38 -37.39
CA ARG A 472 7.47 -11.23 -36.77
C ARG A 472 5.95 -11.32 -36.85
N THR A 473 5.40 -11.84 -37.95
CA THR A 473 3.95 -12.05 -38.07
C THR A 473 3.46 -13.09 -37.05
N TYR A 474 4.25 -14.14 -36.80
CA TYR A 474 3.93 -15.14 -35.79
C TYR A 474 4.07 -14.59 -34.38
N ASP A 475 5.06 -13.75 -34.09
CA ASP A 475 5.21 -13.12 -32.78
C ASP A 475 4.00 -12.24 -32.43
N VAL A 476 3.51 -11.46 -33.41
CA VAL A 476 2.30 -10.66 -33.27
C VAL A 476 1.08 -11.54 -33.01
N TYR A 477 0.94 -12.61 -33.79
CA TYR A 477 -0.18 -13.54 -33.68
C TYR A 477 -0.19 -14.27 -32.34
N LEU A 478 0.96 -14.75 -31.87
CA LEU A 478 1.12 -15.44 -30.59
C LEU A 478 0.83 -14.53 -29.41
N ASP A 479 1.35 -13.30 -29.42
CA ASP A 479 1.09 -12.35 -28.33
C ASP A 479 -0.41 -12.03 -28.21
N LEU A 480 -1.15 -11.96 -29.33
CA LEU A 480 -2.62 -11.84 -29.28
C LEU A 480 -3.29 -13.10 -28.73
N LEU A 481 -2.85 -14.30 -29.14
CA LEU A 481 -3.38 -15.56 -28.59
C LEU A 481 -3.17 -15.67 -27.08
N ASP A 482 -1.98 -15.35 -26.59
CA ASP A 482 -1.61 -15.38 -25.16
C ASP A 482 -2.49 -14.44 -24.32
N ARG A 483 -3.11 -13.45 -24.96
CA ARG A 483 -4.01 -12.47 -24.35
C ARG A 483 -5.49 -12.84 -24.44
N GLY A 484 -5.79 -14.05 -24.93
CA GLY A 484 -7.13 -14.61 -24.98
C GLY A 484 -7.90 -14.29 -26.26
N PHE A 485 -7.25 -13.71 -27.28
CA PHE A 485 -7.88 -13.62 -28.59
C PHE A 485 -7.97 -15.02 -29.20
N THR A 486 -9.12 -15.34 -29.79
CA THR A 486 -9.26 -16.56 -30.61
C THR A 486 -8.66 -16.28 -31.98
N GLY A 487 -7.72 -17.12 -32.42
CA GLY A 487 -7.04 -16.94 -33.69
C GLY A 487 -7.15 -18.14 -34.61
N MET A 488 -7.22 -17.86 -35.91
CA MET A 488 -7.09 -18.84 -37.00
C MET A 488 -5.81 -18.55 -37.79
N CYS A 489 -4.95 -19.55 -37.95
CA CYS A 489 -3.71 -19.41 -38.72
C CYS A 489 -3.82 -20.12 -40.07
N ILE A 490 -3.69 -19.38 -41.18
CA ILE A 490 -3.60 -19.96 -42.52
C ILE A 490 -2.16 -19.80 -43.01
N THR A 491 -1.46 -20.90 -43.29
CA THR A 491 -0.03 -20.86 -43.64
C THR A 491 0.35 -21.86 -44.73
N ARG A 492 1.43 -21.59 -45.46
CA ARG A 492 2.08 -22.57 -46.36
C ARG A 492 3.09 -23.46 -45.64
N THR A 493 3.42 -23.14 -44.38
CA THR A 493 4.34 -23.92 -43.56
C THR A 493 3.60 -25.10 -42.94
N GLU A 494 4.22 -26.27 -42.95
CA GLU A 494 3.66 -27.47 -42.34
C GLU A 494 3.35 -27.25 -40.84
N PRO A 495 2.13 -27.56 -40.35
CA PRO A 495 1.69 -27.25 -38.99
C PRO A 495 2.62 -27.81 -37.91
N THR A 496 3.15 -29.02 -38.08
CA THR A 496 4.04 -29.64 -37.10
C THR A 496 5.33 -28.85 -36.94
N LYS A 497 5.91 -28.37 -38.04
CA LYS A 497 7.11 -27.51 -38.02
C LYS A 497 6.81 -26.14 -37.45
N LEU A 498 5.64 -25.58 -37.80
CA LEU A 498 5.18 -24.29 -37.30
C LEU A 498 5.03 -24.32 -35.76
N ARG A 499 4.33 -25.33 -35.23
CA ARG A 499 4.13 -25.54 -33.79
C ARG A 499 5.45 -25.78 -33.06
N GLN A 500 6.37 -26.55 -33.64
CA GLN A 500 7.69 -26.76 -33.04
C GLN A 500 8.53 -25.48 -33.00
N ARG A 501 8.49 -24.67 -34.06
CA ARG A 501 9.32 -23.47 -34.18
C ARG A 501 8.82 -22.31 -33.35
N TYR A 502 7.50 -22.12 -33.30
CA TYR A 502 6.87 -20.93 -32.70
C TYR A 502 6.04 -21.27 -31.45
N LEU A 503 6.07 -22.51 -30.97
CA LEU A 503 5.37 -22.94 -29.75
C LEU A 503 3.86 -22.66 -29.74
N LEU A 504 3.22 -22.74 -30.91
CA LEU A 504 1.78 -22.50 -31.04
C LEU A 504 0.96 -23.43 -30.13
N PRO A 505 0.00 -22.89 -29.35
CA PRO A 505 -0.90 -23.68 -28.51
C PRO A 505 -1.59 -24.80 -29.29
N GLN A 506 -1.72 -25.99 -28.71
CA GLN A 506 -2.23 -27.17 -29.44
C GLN A 506 -3.66 -26.99 -29.95
N ASP A 507 -4.46 -26.21 -29.24
CA ASP A 507 -5.84 -25.83 -29.51
C ASP A 507 -6.01 -24.76 -30.59
N THR A 508 -4.93 -24.11 -31.06
CA THR A 508 -5.01 -23.15 -32.16
C THR A 508 -5.34 -23.84 -33.48
N ASP A 509 -6.33 -23.32 -34.21
CA ASP A 509 -6.69 -23.78 -35.55
C ASP A 509 -5.65 -23.36 -36.59
N VAL A 510 -4.99 -24.35 -37.21
CA VAL A 510 -3.95 -24.12 -38.24
C VAL A 510 -4.33 -24.82 -39.54
N TYR A 511 -4.56 -24.02 -40.58
CA TYR A 511 -4.88 -24.47 -41.94
C TYR A 511 -3.63 -24.42 -42.82
N TRP A 512 -3.26 -25.58 -43.36
CA TRP A 512 -2.06 -25.73 -44.19
C TRP A 512 -2.40 -25.67 -45.68
N LEU A 513 -1.95 -24.60 -46.34
CA LEU A 513 -2.02 -24.44 -47.79
C LEU A 513 -0.90 -25.25 -48.44
N THR A 514 -1.22 -26.49 -48.83
CA THR A 514 -0.28 -27.43 -49.46
C THR A 514 -0.80 -27.96 -50.80
N GLN A 515 0.12 -28.40 -51.66
CA GLN A 515 -0.19 -29.17 -52.87
C GLN A 515 -0.27 -30.67 -52.58
N ASP A 516 0.27 -31.10 -51.44
CA ASP A 516 0.28 -32.49 -51.01
C ASP A 516 -1.10 -32.87 -50.48
N ARG A 517 -1.84 -33.66 -51.28
CA ARG A 517 -3.17 -34.15 -50.87
C ARG A 517 -3.04 -35.19 -49.77
N LYS A 518 -3.73 -34.96 -48.66
CA LYS A 518 -3.95 -35.96 -47.61
C LYS A 518 -5.45 -36.12 -47.47
N GLU A 519 -6.02 -37.07 -48.22
CA GLU A 519 -7.47 -37.23 -48.45
C GLU A 519 -8.34 -37.19 -47.18
N GLU A 520 -7.79 -37.54 -46.02
CA GLU A 520 -8.47 -37.59 -44.73
C GLU A 520 -8.65 -36.21 -44.05
N TYR A 521 -7.82 -35.22 -44.38
CA TYR A 521 -7.83 -33.88 -43.76
C TYR A 521 -7.96 -32.73 -44.77
N ASP A 522 -8.12 -33.04 -46.05
CA ASP A 522 -8.26 -32.07 -47.12
C ASP A 522 -9.65 -31.41 -47.07
N ILE A 523 -9.71 -30.11 -46.79
CA ILE A 523 -10.93 -29.31 -46.92
C ILE A 523 -11.11 -28.95 -48.40
N ARG A 524 -12.10 -29.54 -49.05
CA ARG A 524 -12.43 -29.19 -50.44
C ARG A 524 -13.05 -27.78 -50.48
N PRO A 525 -12.64 -26.90 -51.42
CA PRO A 525 -13.33 -25.63 -51.61
C PRO A 525 -14.81 -25.91 -51.88
N ALA A 526 -15.69 -25.06 -51.35
CA ALA A 526 -17.12 -25.19 -51.56
C ALA A 526 -17.41 -25.32 -53.06
N PRO A 527 -18.29 -26.25 -53.48
CA PRO A 527 -18.65 -26.37 -54.88
C PRO A 527 -19.11 -25.00 -55.40
N GLU A 528 -18.61 -24.60 -56.57
CA GLU A 528 -19.04 -23.37 -57.25
C GLU A 528 -20.57 -23.40 -57.39
N TYR A 529 -21.25 -22.43 -56.78
CA TYR A 529 -22.70 -22.26 -56.87
C TYR A 529 -23.11 -21.56 -58.17
#